data_AF-A0A1Z8LEH2-F1
#
_entry.id   AF-A0A1Z8LEH2-F1
#
_cell.length_a   1.000
_cell.length_b   1.000
_cell.length_c   1.000
_cell.angle_alpha   90.00
_cell.angle_beta   90.00
_cell.angle_gamma   90.00
#
_symmetry.space_group_name_H-M   'P 1'
#
loop_
_entity.id
_entity.type
_entity.pdbx_description
1 polymer ?
#
loop_
_entity_poly.entity_id
_entity_poly.type
_entity_poly.pdbx_seq_one_letter_code
_entity_poly.pdbx_strand_id
1 'polypeptide(L)'
;MRKYNIANYVRYKKDVEAQLKKVKKPVDGDYTPLTNEEIQINFLPLVETLARKQSTSDQASGVLSINDLLQEGALGLCAAVTKLDRDLLIKSDDQEKTIKSFLSKRIKGAIRRAVDNCRGDIRIPEHKLNEIRKNPKDEKMVAMFFNSVFSSIDAKPNDDENMAYQVIDKSEPYNIALLNTYLLSLMKTHLNSVQYDVLRMSYGLDCDKHSANEIAAQVGINVNTAHVRISQIKRDAIQVLIANVDSSQVLDYL
;
A
#
# COMPACT_ATOMS: atom_id res chain seq x y z
N MET A 1 -17.45 -10.05 -19.51
CA MET A 1 -16.22 -10.11 -18.69
C MET A 1 -15.34 -8.93 -19.09
N ARG A 2 -14.62 -8.31 -18.14
CA ARG A 2 -13.59 -7.27 -18.44
C ARG A 2 -12.66 -7.76 -19.55
N LYS A 3 -12.02 -6.85 -20.30
CA LYS A 3 -10.94 -7.23 -21.23
C LYS A 3 -9.82 -7.90 -20.41
N TYR A 4 -9.74 -9.21 -20.46
CA TYR A 4 -8.66 -9.99 -19.85
C TYR A 4 -7.77 -10.55 -20.96
N ASN A 5 -6.55 -10.95 -20.61
CA ASN A 5 -5.64 -11.55 -21.56
C ASN A 5 -6.14 -12.94 -21.99
N ILE A 6 -6.83 -12.99 -23.14
CA ILE A 6 -7.42 -14.20 -23.72
C ILE A 6 -6.32 -15.23 -24.02
N ALA A 7 -5.17 -14.80 -24.53
CA ALA A 7 -4.07 -15.71 -24.87
C ALA A 7 -3.56 -16.45 -23.63
N ASN A 8 -3.37 -15.75 -22.52
CA ASN A 8 -2.96 -16.38 -21.25
C ASN A 8 -4.04 -17.31 -20.71
N TYR A 9 -5.30 -16.91 -20.78
CA TYR A 9 -6.41 -17.75 -20.34
C TYR A 9 -6.51 -19.06 -21.17
N VAL A 10 -6.34 -18.98 -22.50
CA VAL A 10 -6.32 -20.16 -23.37
C VAL A 10 -5.12 -21.06 -23.08
N ARG A 11 -3.93 -20.48 -22.82
CA ARG A 11 -2.73 -21.24 -22.42
C ARG A 11 -2.98 -22.00 -21.11
N TYR A 12 -3.47 -21.30 -20.08
CA TYR A 12 -3.84 -21.92 -18.80
C TYR A 12 -4.80 -23.09 -19.00
N LYS A 13 -5.85 -22.92 -19.81
CA LYS A 13 -6.82 -24.00 -20.08
C LYS A 13 -6.16 -25.22 -20.73
N LYS A 14 -5.32 -25.00 -21.74
CA LYS A 14 -4.58 -26.09 -22.42
C LYS A 14 -3.63 -26.82 -21.46
N ASP A 15 -2.97 -26.08 -20.58
CA ASP A 15 -2.06 -26.66 -19.59
C ASP A 15 -2.83 -27.52 -18.59
N VAL A 16 -3.97 -27.03 -18.07
CA VAL A 16 -4.86 -27.80 -17.19
C VAL A 16 -5.33 -29.08 -17.88
N GLU A 17 -5.78 -29.00 -19.13
CA GLU A 17 -6.19 -30.17 -19.93
C GLU A 17 -5.04 -31.18 -20.13
N ALA A 18 -3.81 -30.70 -20.33
CA ALA A 18 -2.64 -31.55 -20.48
C ALA A 18 -2.27 -32.25 -19.15
N GLN A 19 -2.38 -31.56 -18.02
CA GLN A 19 -2.11 -32.15 -16.70
C GLN A 19 -3.18 -33.17 -16.29
N LEU A 20 -4.46 -32.89 -16.56
CA LEU A 20 -5.57 -33.82 -16.31
C LEU A 20 -5.44 -35.15 -17.07
N LYS A 21 -4.71 -35.19 -18.19
CA LYS A 21 -4.42 -36.42 -18.93
C LYS A 21 -3.30 -37.26 -18.30
N LYS A 22 -2.39 -36.64 -17.53
CA LYS A 22 -1.23 -37.29 -16.93
C LYS A 22 -1.51 -37.84 -15.54
N VAL A 23 -2.46 -37.23 -14.84
CA VAL A 23 -2.78 -37.51 -13.44
C VAL A 23 -3.77 -38.67 -13.32
N LYS A 24 -3.62 -39.48 -12.25
CA LYS A 24 -4.60 -40.51 -11.90
C LYS A 24 -5.95 -39.87 -11.59
N LYS A 25 -7.00 -40.49 -12.11
CA LYS A 25 -8.38 -40.10 -11.83
C LYS A 25 -8.92 -40.93 -10.67
N PRO A 26 -9.88 -40.40 -9.89
CA PRO A 26 -10.62 -41.21 -8.93
C PRO A 26 -11.33 -42.34 -9.67
N VAL A 27 -11.30 -43.55 -9.10
CA VAL A 27 -12.00 -44.72 -9.62
C VAL A 27 -13.29 -44.87 -8.83
N ASP A 28 -14.44 -44.88 -9.50
CA ASP A 28 -15.76 -45.00 -8.86
C ASP A 28 -16.02 -44.02 -7.70
N GLY A 29 -15.44 -42.83 -7.78
CA GLY A 29 -15.58 -41.79 -6.76
C GLY A 29 -14.70 -41.96 -5.53
N ASP A 30 -13.76 -42.92 -5.52
CA ASP A 30 -12.77 -43.08 -4.47
C ASP A 30 -11.56 -42.15 -4.70
N TYR A 31 -11.31 -41.27 -3.74
CA TYR A 31 -10.20 -40.31 -3.75
C TYR A 31 -9.06 -40.71 -2.82
N THR A 32 -9.22 -41.78 -2.04
CA THR A 32 -8.22 -42.31 -1.10
C THR A 32 -6.86 -42.63 -1.74
N PRO A 33 -6.77 -43.24 -2.95
CA PRO A 33 -5.48 -43.61 -3.53
C PRO A 33 -4.72 -42.42 -4.16
N LEU A 34 -5.34 -41.24 -4.22
CA LEU A 34 -4.76 -40.07 -4.85
C LEU A 34 -3.80 -39.32 -3.91
N THR A 35 -2.71 -38.85 -4.47
CA THR A 35 -1.80 -37.91 -3.81
C THR A 35 -2.44 -36.52 -3.75
N ASN A 36 -1.91 -35.66 -2.87
CA ASN A 36 -2.40 -34.28 -2.76
C ASN A 36 -2.26 -33.51 -4.08
N GLU A 37 -1.18 -33.72 -4.83
CA GLU A 37 -0.97 -33.09 -6.14
C GLU A 37 -2.00 -33.58 -7.16
N GLU A 38 -2.29 -34.88 -7.17
CA GLU A 38 -3.30 -35.44 -8.06
C GLU A 38 -4.71 -34.92 -7.73
N ILE A 39 -5.05 -34.77 -6.44
CA ILE A 39 -6.29 -34.14 -6.00
C ILE A 39 -6.34 -32.67 -6.47
N GLN A 40 -5.26 -31.91 -6.26
CA GLN A 40 -5.19 -30.52 -6.72
C GLN A 40 -5.45 -30.41 -8.22
N ILE A 41 -4.77 -31.21 -9.04
CA ILE A 41 -4.94 -31.17 -10.51
C ILE A 41 -6.36 -31.59 -10.93
N ASN A 42 -6.92 -32.64 -10.32
CA ASN A 42 -8.28 -33.10 -10.61
C ASN A 42 -9.36 -32.03 -10.29
N PHE A 43 -9.12 -31.16 -9.30
CA PHE A 43 -10.06 -30.11 -8.90
C PHE A 43 -9.77 -28.72 -9.48
N LEU A 44 -8.76 -28.53 -10.33
CA LEU A 44 -8.57 -27.27 -11.07
C LEU A 44 -9.79 -26.84 -11.91
N PRO A 45 -10.53 -27.75 -12.59
CA PRO A 45 -11.77 -27.38 -13.30
C PRO A 45 -12.87 -26.84 -12.37
N LEU A 46 -12.89 -27.28 -11.11
CA LEU A 46 -13.82 -26.75 -10.12
C LEU A 46 -13.48 -25.30 -9.79
N VAL A 47 -12.19 -24.96 -9.65
CA VAL A 47 -11.73 -23.58 -9.44
C VAL A 47 -12.22 -22.68 -10.58
N GLU A 48 -12.05 -23.12 -11.82
CA GLU A 48 -12.51 -22.36 -12.99
C GLU A 48 -14.02 -22.11 -12.96
N THR A 49 -14.80 -23.16 -12.68
CA THR A 49 -16.26 -23.05 -12.59
C THR A 49 -16.69 -22.06 -11.50
N LEU A 50 -15.97 -22.02 -10.37
CA LEU A 50 -16.25 -21.12 -9.26
C LEU A 50 -15.82 -19.69 -9.55
N ALA A 51 -14.66 -19.50 -10.18
CA ALA A 51 -14.15 -18.18 -10.57
C ALA A 51 -15.06 -17.53 -11.64
N ARG A 52 -15.52 -18.30 -12.63
CA ARG A 52 -16.45 -17.83 -13.68
C ARG A 52 -17.82 -17.39 -13.15
N LYS A 53 -18.25 -17.91 -11.99
CA LYS A 53 -19.49 -17.49 -11.32
C LYS A 53 -19.39 -16.14 -10.65
N GLN A 54 -18.18 -15.62 -10.40
CA GLN A 54 -18.01 -14.28 -9.86
C GLN A 54 -18.23 -13.24 -10.97
N SER A 55 -18.98 -12.18 -10.65
CA SER A 55 -19.19 -11.08 -11.59
C SER A 55 -17.90 -10.28 -11.71
N THR A 56 -17.32 -10.22 -12.91
CA THR A 56 -16.13 -9.40 -13.19
C THR A 56 -16.46 -7.91 -13.40
N SER A 57 -17.65 -7.45 -13.01
CA SER A 57 -17.95 -6.01 -13.02
C SER A 57 -17.12 -5.32 -11.94
N ASP A 58 -16.71 -4.08 -12.21
CA ASP A 58 -15.87 -3.28 -11.33
C ASP A 58 -16.45 -3.18 -9.91
N GLN A 59 -17.79 -3.06 -9.82
CA GLN A 59 -18.51 -3.03 -8.54
C GLN A 59 -18.47 -4.36 -7.75
N ALA A 60 -18.23 -5.48 -8.42
CA ALA A 60 -18.32 -6.83 -7.86
C ALA A 60 -16.97 -7.54 -7.69
N SER A 61 -16.02 -7.38 -8.62
CA SER A 61 -14.66 -7.97 -8.54
C SER A 61 -13.54 -6.93 -8.35
N GLY A 62 -13.88 -5.65 -8.29
CA GLY A 62 -12.90 -4.58 -8.12
C GLY A 62 -11.92 -4.52 -9.28
N VAL A 63 -10.63 -4.60 -8.98
CA VAL A 63 -9.54 -4.53 -9.97
C VAL A 63 -9.24 -5.92 -10.58
N LEU A 64 -9.69 -7.02 -9.96
CA LEU A 64 -9.30 -8.38 -10.35
C LEU A 64 -9.89 -8.82 -11.69
N SER A 65 -9.05 -9.42 -12.53
CA SER A 65 -9.43 -10.10 -13.77
C SER A 65 -9.76 -11.58 -13.51
N ILE A 66 -10.33 -12.26 -14.52
CA ILE A 66 -10.60 -13.70 -14.41
C ILE A 66 -9.32 -14.52 -14.15
N ASN A 67 -8.18 -14.10 -14.69
CA ASN A 67 -6.92 -14.80 -14.47
C ASN A 67 -6.48 -14.71 -13.00
N ASP A 68 -6.71 -13.55 -12.37
CA ASP A 68 -6.37 -13.35 -10.96
C ASP A 68 -7.28 -14.19 -10.06
N LEU A 69 -8.59 -14.22 -10.36
CA LEU A 69 -9.55 -15.07 -9.63
C LEU A 69 -9.21 -16.57 -9.74
N LEU A 70 -8.69 -17.01 -10.89
CA LEU A 70 -8.22 -18.39 -11.07
C LEU A 70 -7.01 -18.70 -10.20
N GLN A 71 -6.04 -17.79 -10.11
CA GLN A 71 -4.84 -17.98 -9.28
C GLN A 71 -5.18 -17.97 -7.79
N GLU A 72 -6.00 -17.03 -7.34
CA GLU A 72 -6.46 -16.96 -5.94
C GLU A 72 -7.28 -18.20 -5.55
N GLY A 73 -8.12 -18.67 -6.48
CA GLY A 73 -8.85 -19.92 -6.31
C GLY A 73 -7.95 -21.15 -6.26
N ALA A 74 -6.90 -21.21 -7.09
CA ALA A 74 -5.92 -22.29 -7.11
C ALA A 74 -5.08 -22.31 -5.81
N LEU A 75 -4.68 -21.14 -5.31
CA LEU A 75 -4.00 -21.02 -4.01
C LEU A 75 -4.91 -21.52 -2.87
N GLY A 76 -6.19 -21.16 -2.90
CA GLY A 76 -7.20 -21.67 -1.99
C GLY A 76 -7.38 -23.19 -2.08
N LEU A 77 -7.32 -23.77 -3.28
CA LEU A 77 -7.37 -25.21 -3.51
C LEU A 77 -6.15 -25.92 -2.90
N CYS A 78 -4.93 -25.46 -3.21
CA CYS A 78 -3.70 -26.06 -2.67
C CYS A 78 -3.72 -26.05 -1.14
N ALA A 79 -4.06 -24.91 -0.52
CA ALA A 79 -4.14 -24.79 0.93
C ALA A 79 -5.25 -25.67 1.54
N ALA A 80 -6.35 -25.89 0.83
CA ALA A 80 -7.44 -26.76 1.28
C ALA A 80 -7.04 -28.23 1.23
N VAL A 81 -6.40 -28.68 0.16
CA VAL A 81 -5.97 -30.07 0.01
C VAL A 81 -4.93 -30.45 1.06
N THR A 82 -4.01 -29.55 1.42
CA THR A 82 -3.05 -29.79 2.52
C THR A 82 -3.73 -29.97 3.88
N LYS A 83 -4.95 -29.44 4.05
CA LYS A 83 -5.74 -29.53 5.29
C LYS A 83 -6.88 -30.55 5.19
N LEU A 84 -6.86 -31.41 4.18
CA LEU A 84 -7.87 -32.44 3.99
C LEU A 84 -7.69 -33.54 5.03
N ASP A 85 -8.73 -33.79 5.82
CA ASP A 85 -8.78 -34.93 6.73
C ASP A 85 -9.15 -36.20 5.94
N ARG A 86 -8.16 -37.07 5.71
CA ARG A 86 -8.32 -38.29 4.93
C ARG A 86 -9.11 -39.35 5.67
N ASP A 87 -9.01 -39.42 6.99
CA ASP A 87 -9.74 -40.40 7.80
C ASP A 87 -11.23 -40.10 7.80
N LEU A 88 -11.58 -38.81 7.87
CA LEU A 88 -12.97 -38.36 7.74
C LEU A 88 -13.49 -38.59 6.32
N LEU A 89 -12.66 -38.41 5.28
CA LEU A 89 -13.05 -38.68 3.90
C LEU A 89 -13.33 -40.16 3.66
N ILE A 90 -12.48 -41.07 4.16
CA ILE A 90 -12.65 -42.53 4.00
C ILE A 90 -13.97 -42.99 4.63
N LYS A 91 -14.37 -42.40 5.76
CA LYS A 91 -15.61 -42.73 6.48
C LYS A 91 -16.87 -42.13 5.84
N SER A 92 -16.74 -41.29 4.82
CA SER A 92 -17.86 -40.64 4.16
C SER A 92 -18.57 -41.57 3.19
N ASP A 93 -19.90 -41.65 3.26
CA ASP A 93 -20.72 -42.45 2.34
C ASP A 93 -20.54 -42.04 0.87
N ASP A 94 -20.39 -40.74 0.61
CA ASP A 94 -20.12 -40.17 -0.72
C ASP A 94 -18.88 -39.27 -0.65
N GLN A 95 -17.72 -39.84 -0.99
CA GLN A 95 -16.45 -39.13 -0.95
C GLN A 95 -16.43 -37.95 -1.93
N GLU A 96 -16.98 -38.11 -3.14
CA GLU A 96 -16.98 -37.07 -4.16
C GLU A 96 -17.72 -35.82 -3.68
N LYS A 97 -18.92 -35.99 -3.15
CA LYS A 97 -19.72 -34.87 -2.65
C LYS A 97 -19.05 -34.20 -1.46
N THR A 98 -18.47 -34.98 -0.55
CA THR A 98 -17.80 -34.46 0.65
C THR A 98 -16.57 -33.64 0.29
N ILE A 99 -15.66 -34.19 -0.54
CA ILE A 99 -14.45 -33.46 -0.96
C ILE A 99 -14.82 -32.22 -1.80
N LYS A 100 -15.78 -32.33 -2.71
CA LYS A 100 -16.22 -31.21 -3.55
C LYS A 100 -16.84 -30.09 -2.73
N SER A 101 -17.66 -30.41 -1.73
CA SER A 101 -18.24 -29.44 -0.81
C SER A 101 -17.17 -28.72 0.02
N PHE A 102 -16.24 -29.50 0.59
CA PHE A 102 -15.11 -28.98 1.37
C PHE A 102 -14.24 -28.03 0.55
N LEU A 103 -13.78 -28.47 -0.63
CA LEU A 103 -12.92 -27.67 -1.51
C LEU A 103 -13.68 -26.45 -2.04
N SER A 104 -14.93 -26.60 -2.45
CA SER A 104 -15.76 -25.48 -2.93
C SER A 104 -15.88 -24.36 -1.89
N LYS A 105 -16.05 -24.70 -0.60
CA LYS A 105 -16.15 -23.71 0.48
C LYS A 105 -14.85 -22.93 0.64
N ARG A 106 -13.69 -23.59 0.53
CA ARG A 106 -12.37 -22.95 0.69
C ARG A 106 -11.98 -22.12 -0.52
N ILE A 107 -12.18 -22.64 -1.73
CA ILE A 107 -11.92 -21.92 -2.99
C ILE A 107 -12.76 -20.64 -3.04
N LYS A 108 -14.07 -20.73 -2.77
CA LYS A 108 -14.96 -19.54 -2.73
C LYS A 108 -14.50 -18.53 -1.68
N GLY A 109 -14.05 -19.01 -0.51
CA GLY A 109 -13.54 -18.15 0.55
C GLY A 109 -12.27 -17.40 0.16
N ALA A 110 -11.33 -18.08 -0.51
CA ALA A 110 -10.09 -17.48 -1.01
C ALA A 110 -10.39 -16.40 -2.07
N ILE A 111 -11.20 -16.74 -3.07
CA ILE A 111 -11.61 -15.80 -4.12
C ILE A 111 -12.32 -14.58 -3.51
N ARG A 112 -13.26 -14.78 -2.57
CA ARG A 112 -13.97 -13.67 -1.91
C ARG A 112 -13.01 -12.75 -1.16
N ARG A 113 -12.05 -13.32 -0.42
CA ARG A 113 -11.07 -12.55 0.35
C ARG A 113 -10.14 -11.74 -0.57
N ALA A 114 -9.74 -12.31 -1.70
CA ALA A 114 -8.96 -11.59 -2.70
C ALA A 114 -9.74 -10.41 -3.29
N VAL A 115 -11.01 -10.64 -3.65
CA VAL A 115 -11.92 -9.57 -4.12
C VAL A 115 -12.07 -8.47 -3.08
N ASP A 116 -12.27 -8.81 -1.81
CA ASP A 116 -12.45 -7.84 -0.73
C ASP A 116 -11.20 -6.99 -0.49
N ASN A 117 -10.01 -7.59 -0.59
CA ASN A 117 -8.74 -6.87 -0.48
C ASN A 117 -8.47 -5.91 -1.66
N CYS A 118 -8.95 -6.26 -2.86
CA CYS A 118 -8.66 -5.56 -4.12
C CYS A 118 -9.90 -4.89 -4.72
N ARG A 119 -10.90 -4.57 -3.89
CA ARG A 119 -12.21 -4.12 -4.34
C ARG A 119 -12.21 -2.69 -4.89
N GLY A 120 -11.35 -1.83 -4.36
CA GLY A 120 -11.20 -0.44 -4.79
C GLY A 120 -9.73 -0.01 -4.78
N ASP A 121 -9.47 1.21 -5.19
CA ASP A 121 -8.11 1.77 -5.29
C ASP A 121 -7.48 1.98 -3.91
N ILE A 122 -8.31 2.21 -2.89
CA ILE A 122 -7.90 2.30 -1.49
C ILE A 122 -8.28 1.00 -0.78
N ARG A 123 -7.28 0.39 -0.14
CA ARG A 123 -7.47 -0.82 0.64
C ARG A 123 -8.28 -0.54 1.92
N ILE A 124 -9.38 -1.25 2.09
CA ILE A 124 -10.20 -1.21 3.32
C ILE A 124 -9.93 -2.47 4.15
N PRO A 125 -9.68 -2.36 5.47
CA PRO A 125 -9.55 -3.53 6.34
C PRO A 125 -10.83 -4.39 6.36
N GLU A 126 -10.65 -5.72 6.37
CA GLU A 126 -11.75 -6.70 6.33
C GLU A 126 -12.80 -6.51 7.43
N HIS A 127 -12.38 -6.19 8.66
CA HIS A 127 -13.32 -5.97 9.76
C HIS A 127 -14.21 -4.75 9.51
N LYS A 128 -13.68 -3.69 8.89
CA LYS A 128 -14.46 -2.51 8.47
C LYS A 128 -15.39 -2.80 7.32
N LEU A 129 -14.96 -3.58 6.32
CA LEU A 129 -15.85 -4.07 5.26
C LEU A 129 -17.03 -4.87 5.83
N ASN A 130 -16.80 -5.66 6.88
CA ASN A 130 -17.86 -6.42 7.54
C ASN A 130 -18.80 -5.53 8.37
N GLU A 131 -18.30 -4.47 9.01
CA GLU A 131 -19.15 -3.44 9.63
C GLU A 131 -20.04 -2.75 8.58
N ILE A 132 -19.47 -2.34 7.43
CA ILE A 132 -20.21 -1.74 6.31
C ILE A 132 -21.32 -2.68 5.80
N ARG A 133 -21.00 -3.96 5.61
CA ARG A 133 -21.98 -4.97 5.16
C ARG A 133 -23.11 -5.20 6.16
N LYS A 134 -22.82 -5.12 7.46
CA LYS A 134 -23.81 -5.31 8.53
C LYS A 134 -24.68 -4.07 8.76
N ASN A 135 -24.17 -2.89 8.44
CA ASN A 135 -24.87 -1.63 8.68
C ASN A 135 -25.05 -0.80 7.38
N PRO A 136 -25.89 -1.26 6.43
CA PRO A 136 -26.08 -0.61 5.13
C PRO A 136 -26.78 0.75 5.20
N LYS A 137 -27.19 1.20 6.40
CA LYS A 137 -27.88 2.47 6.64
C LYS A 137 -26.95 3.61 7.05
N ASP A 138 -25.65 3.34 7.24
CA ASP A 138 -24.69 4.39 7.61
C ASP A 138 -24.29 5.23 6.39
N GLU A 139 -25.01 6.33 6.19
CA GLU A 139 -24.91 7.23 5.05
C GLU A 139 -23.49 7.77 4.83
N LYS A 140 -22.70 7.99 5.89
CA LYS A 140 -21.33 8.50 5.78
C LYS A 140 -20.37 7.46 5.18
N MET A 141 -20.47 6.20 5.63
CA MET A 141 -19.66 5.12 5.06
C MET A 141 -20.08 4.78 3.63
N VAL A 142 -21.39 4.84 3.36
CA VAL A 142 -21.93 4.69 2.01
C VAL A 142 -21.39 5.80 1.10
N ALA A 143 -21.45 7.07 1.53
CA ALA A 143 -20.91 8.20 0.78
C ALA A 143 -19.40 8.06 0.52
N MET A 144 -18.61 7.62 1.51
CA MET A 144 -17.17 7.39 1.35
C MET A 144 -16.88 6.28 0.32
N PHE A 145 -17.65 5.18 0.35
CA PHE A 145 -17.55 4.11 -0.63
C PHE A 145 -17.90 4.60 -2.04
N PHE A 146 -19.04 5.28 -2.21
CA PHE A 146 -19.46 5.80 -3.51
C PHE A 146 -18.47 6.86 -4.06
N ASN A 147 -17.98 7.77 -3.23
CA ASN A 147 -16.96 8.74 -3.66
C ASN A 147 -15.67 8.03 -4.11
N SER A 148 -15.22 6.99 -3.39
CA SER A 148 -14.02 6.23 -3.78
C SER A 148 -14.19 5.43 -5.09
N VAL A 149 -15.42 5.04 -5.44
CA VAL A 149 -15.71 4.22 -6.63
C VAL A 149 -16.03 5.09 -7.85
N PHE A 150 -16.66 6.24 -7.64
CA PHE A 150 -17.23 7.05 -8.73
C PHE A 150 -16.59 8.42 -8.90
N SER A 151 -15.90 8.98 -7.90
CA SER A 151 -15.15 10.22 -8.06
C SER A 151 -13.81 9.95 -8.76
N SER A 152 -13.85 9.41 -9.98
CA SER A 152 -12.65 9.35 -10.81
C SER A 152 -12.38 10.74 -11.37
N ILE A 153 -11.32 11.38 -10.87
CA ILE A 153 -10.75 12.61 -11.44
C ILE A 153 -10.34 12.38 -12.91
N ASP A 154 -10.15 11.12 -13.30
CA ASP A 154 -9.77 10.67 -14.63
C ASP A 154 -10.97 10.41 -15.58
N ALA A 155 -12.21 10.63 -15.13
CA ALA A 155 -13.36 10.66 -16.04
C ALA A 155 -13.27 11.94 -16.85
N LYS A 156 -12.59 11.88 -18.02
CA LYS A 156 -12.50 12.99 -18.97
C LYS A 156 -13.90 13.52 -19.31
N PRO A 157 -14.34 14.66 -18.76
CA PRO A 157 -15.50 15.34 -19.28
C PRO A 157 -15.09 15.86 -20.66
N ASN A 158 -16.04 15.99 -21.60
CA ASN A 158 -15.74 16.51 -22.93
C ASN A 158 -15.00 17.86 -22.82
N ASP A 159 -13.78 17.88 -23.36
CA ASP A 159 -12.81 18.94 -23.69
C ASP A 159 -12.71 20.30 -22.95
N ASP A 160 -13.66 20.76 -22.13
CA ASP A 160 -13.61 22.13 -21.57
C ASP A 160 -13.62 22.24 -20.03
N GLU A 161 -13.88 21.15 -19.30
CA GLU A 161 -13.94 21.17 -17.82
C GLU A 161 -13.19 19.99 -17.18
N ASN A 162 -11.91 19.82 -17.51
CA ASN A 162 -11.12 18.78 -16.87
C ASN A 162 -10.93 19.09 -15.37
N MET A 163 -11.64 18.33 -14.52
CA MET A 163 -11.64 18.42 -13.06
C MET A 163 -10.23 18.44 -12.45
N ALA A 164 -9.23 17.85 -13.12
CA ALA A 164 -7.84 17.87 -12.68
C ALA A 164 -7.26 19.29 -12.56
N TYR A 165 -7.67 20.23 -13.42
CA TYR A 165 -7.19 21.62 -13.39
C TYR A 165 -7.99 22.53 -12.43
N GLN A 166 -9.08 22.04 -11.85
CA GLN A 166 -9.90 22.78 -10.88
C GLN A 166 -9.43 22.55 -9.43
N VAL A 167 -8.52 21.59 -9.20
CA VAL A 167 -7.95 21.33 -7.87
C VAL A 167 -6.89 22.41 -7.59
N ILE A 168 -7.30 23.43 -6.85
CA ILE A 168 -6.38 24.49 -6.39
C ILE A 168 -5.37 23.88 -5.42
N ASP A 169 -4.08 24.09 -5.69
CA ASP A 169 -3.02 23.77 -4.74
C ASP A 169 -3.14 24.66 -3.50
N LYS A 170 -3.48 24.05 -2.37
CA LYS A 170 -3.57 24.71 -1.05
C LYS A 170 -2.30 24.53 -0.23
N SER A 171 -1.25 23.94 -0.79
CA SER A 171 0.03 23.78 -0.11
C SER A 171 0.63 25.17 0.07
N GLU A 172 0.54 25.73 1.27
CA GLU A 172 1.15 27.02 1.56
C GLU A 172 2.68 26.87 1.45
N PRO A 173 3.37 27.65 0.59
CA PRO A 173 4.82 27.69 0.63
C PRO A 173 5.22 28.32 1.95
N TYR A 174 5.93 27.55 2.78
CA TYR A 174 6.48 28.06 4.04
C TYR A 174 7.26 29.34 3.74
N ASN A 175 6.95 30.46 4.40
CA ASN A 175 7.66 31.72 4.17
C ASN A 175 9.03 31.69 4.87
N ILE A 176 9.91 30.84 4.33
CA ILE A 176 11.27 30.61 4.82
C ILE A 176 12.05 31.94 4.83
N ALA A 177 11.80 32.83 3.89
CA ALA A 177 12.45 34.13 3.83
C ALA A 177 12.11 35.01 5.05
N LEU A 178 10.84 35.08 5.44
CA LEU A 178 10.41 35.85 6.61
C LEU A 178 10.99 35.26 7.91
N LEU A 179 10.91 33.94 8.07
CA LEU A 179 11.45 33.26 9.26
C LEU A 179 12.98 33.40 9.35
N ASN A 180 13.70 33.22 8.25
CA ASN A 180 15.15 33.37 8.22
C ASN A 180 15.57 34.81 8.51
N THR A 181 14.86 35.81 7.97
CA THR A 181 15.13 37.23 8.26
C THR A 181 14.96 37.53 9.75
N TYR A 182 13.93 36.95 10.37
CA TYR A 182 13.68 37.08 11.80
C TYR A 182 14.78 36.40 12.65
N LEU A 183 15.14 35.16 12.33
CA LEU A 183 16.23 34.45 13.03
C LEU A 183 17.56 35.21 12.92
N LEU A 184 17.87 35.76 11.74
CA LEU A 184 19.09 36.55 11.53
C LEU A 184 19.11 37.82 12.36
N SER A 185 17.97 38.49 12.57
CA SER A 185 17.90 39.70 13.40
C SER A 185 18.14 39.39 14.89
N LEU A 186 17.57 38.29 15.40
CA LEU A 186 17.84 37.80 16.75
C LEU A 186 19.31 37.43 16.93
N MET A 187 19.88 36.71 15.95
CA MET A 187 21.28 36.34 15.97
C MET A 187 22.21 37.55 15.96
N LYS A 188 21.94 38.58 15.14
CA LYS A 188 22.73 39.83 15.13
C LYS A 188 22.68 40.58 16.46
N THR A 189 21.57 40.45 17.19
CA THR A 189 21.36 41.17 18.46
C THR A 189 22.12 40.50 19.61
N HIS A 190 22.18 39.17 19.64
CA HIS A 190 22.68 38.42 20.79
C HIS A 190 24.02 37.71 20.57
N LEU A 191 24.46 37.48 19.33
CA LEU A 191 25.70 36.78 19.01
C LEU A 191 26.81 37.74 18.58
N ASN A 192 28.06 37.34 18.83
CA ASN A 192 29.22 38.01 18.25
C ASN A 192 29.38 37.63 16.76
N SER A 193 30.18 38.39 16.00
CA SER A 193 30.34 38.20 14.54
C SER A 193 30.73 36.77 14.16
N VAL A 194 31.62 36.14 14.94
CA VAL A 194 32.09 34.77 14.68
C VAL A 194 30.98 33.74 14.91
N GLN A 195 30.25 33.84 16.02
CA GLN A 195 29.10 32.98 16.33
C GLN A 195 27.97 33.16 15.32
N TYR A 196 27.68 34.41 14.96
CA TYR A 196 26.69 34.79 13.96
C TYR A 196 26.99 34.12 12.62
N ASP A 197 28.20 34.29 12.09
CA ASP A 197 28.62 33.76 10.80
C ASP A 197 28.64 32.23 10.79
N VAL A 198 29.16 31.60 11.86
CA VAL A 198 29.16 30.14 12.01
C VAL A 198 27.75 29.57 11.97
N LEU A 199 26.81 30.16 12.72
CA LEU A 199 25.46 29.62 12.84
C LEU A 199 24.64 29.88 11.55
N ARG A 200 24.78 31.07 10.96
CA ARG A 200 24.15 31.47 9.70
C ARG A 200 24.53 30.52 8.55
N MET A 201 25.82 30.26 8.37
CA MET A 201 26.32 29.38 7.31
C MET A 201 26.08 27.89 7.58
N SER A 202 26.06 27.48 8.85
CA SER A 202 25.79 26.08 9.23
C SER A 202 24.37 25.63 8.88
N TYR A 203 23.42 26.57 8.92
CA TYR A 203 22.01 26.31 8.64
C TYR A 203 21.55 26.85 7.28
N GLY A 204 22.36 27.68 6.62
CA GLY A 204 22.04 28.25 5.31
C GLY A 204 20.85 29.20 5.36
N LEU A 205 20.85 30.13 6.33
CA LEU A 205 19.71 31.01 6.57
C LEU A 205 19.53 32.09 5.47
N ASP A 206 20.63 32.58 4.91
CA ASP A 206 20.68 33.58 3.83
C ASP A 206 21.74 33.24 2.77
N CYS A 207 22.32 32.05 2.84
CA CYS A 207 23.31 31.54 1.91
C CYS A 207 23.19 30.03 1.78
N ASP A 208 23.90 29.43 0.82
CA ASP A 208 24.00 27.96 0.76
C ASP A 208 24.60 27.41 2.05
N LYS A 209 24.19 26.19 2.41
CA LYS A 209 24.70 25.53 3.63
C LYS A 209 26.15 25.12 3.42
N HIS A 210 27.02 25.61 4.29
CA HIS A 210 28.46 25.30 4.24
C HIS A 210 28.82 24.15 5.19
N SER A 211 29.85 23.39 4.82
CA SER A 211 30.50 22.42 5.70
C SER A 211 31.36 23.11 6.76
N ALA A 212 31.65 22.42 7.86
CA ALA A 212 32.43 23.00 8.95
C ALA A 212 33.84 23.47 8.53
N ASN A 213 34.44 22.83 7.53
CA ASN A 213 35.76 23.22 7.02
C ASN A 213 35.68 24.48 6.14
N GLU A 214 34.62 24.63 5.34
CA GLU A 214 34.39 25.83 4.53
C GLU A 214 34.09 27.03 5.42
N ILE A 215 33.27 26.85 6.46
CA ILE A 215 33.00 27.88 7.47
C ILE A 215 34.30 28.28 8.17
N ALA A 216 35.14 27.33 8.56
CA ALA A 216 36.41 27.61 9.21
C ALA A 216 37.35 28.44 8.31
N ALA A 217 37.39 28.15 7.01
CA ALA A 217 38.16 28.92 6.05
C ALA A 217 37.64 30.36 5.93
N GLN A 218 36.32 30.57 5.88
CA GLN A 218 35.71 31.91 5.77
C GLN A 218 35.86 32.74 7.05
N VAL A 219 35.82 32.11 8.21
CA VAL A 219 35.95 32.77 9.53
C VAL A 219 37.42 32.93 9.96
N GLY A 220 38.37 32.37 9.20
CA GLY A 220 39.81 32.49 9.46
C GLY A 220 40.36 31.56 10.55
N ILE A 221 39.71 30.41 10.79
CA ILE A 221 40.12 29.40 11.79
C ILE A 221 40.91 28.29 11.10
N ASN A 222 42.23 28.45 11.03
CA ASN A 222 43.14 27.46 10.42
C ASN A 222 43.77 26.56 11.50
N VAL A 223 43.05 25.53 11.93
CA VAL A 223 43.54 24.51 12.88
C VAL A 223 43.19 23.13 12.36
N ASN A 224 44.05 22.13 12.58
CA ASN A 224 43.80 20.74 12.16
C ASN A 224 42.47 20.16 12.72
N THR A 225 41.96 20.73 13.82
CA THR A 225 40.68 20.37 14.46
C THR A 225 39.56 21.39 14.19
N ALA A 226 39.65 22.16 13.10
CA ALA A 226 38.71 23.23 12.77
C ALA A 226 37.24 22.80 12.83
N HIS A 227 36.89 21.63 12.29
CA HIS A 227 35.52 21.10 12.33
C HIS A 227 34.98 20.91 13.77
N VAL A 228 35.82 20.50 14.72
CA VAL A 228 35.45 20.35 16.14
C VAL A 228 35.20 21.72 16.74
N ARG A 229 36.07 22.68 16.44
CA ARG A 229 35.98 24.05 16.97
C ARG A 229 34.74 24.78 16.45
N ILE A 230 34.41 24.64 15.17
CA ILE A 230 33.17 25.15 14.59
C ILE A 230 31.93 24.53 15.26
N SER A 231 31.96 23.22 15.54
CA SER A 231 30.87 22.54 16.25
C SER A 231 30.70 23.04 17.70
N GLN A 232 31.81 23.37 18.36
CA GLN A 232 31.79 23.99 19.69
C GLN A 232 31.20 25.40 19.64
N ILE A 233 31.70 26.26 18.74
CA ILE A 233 31.19 27.63 18.54
C ILE A 233 29.69 27.61 18.22
N LYS A 234 29.24 26.68 17.38
CA LYS A 234 27.83 26.50 17.05
C LYS A 234 26.99 26.17 18.29
N ARG A 235 27.42 25.22 19.12
CA ARG A 235 26.72 24.86 20.35
C ARG A 235 26.69 26.02 21.35
N ASP A 236 27.80 26.73 21.50
CA ASP A 236 27.90 27.86 22.42
C ASP A 236 27.01 29.02 21.96
N ALA A 237 26.96 29.29 20.64
CA ALA A 237 26.05 30.27 20.05
C ALA A 237 24.57 29.92 20.32
N ILE A 238 24.18 28.65 20.17
CA ILE A 238 22.82 28.21 20.51
C ILE A 238 22.52 28.45 21.99
N GLN A 239 23.47 28.14 22.88
CA GLN A 239 23.30 28.35 24.32
C GLN A 239 23.14 29.83 24.66
N VAL A 240 23.87 30.72 24.00
CA VAL A 240 23.74 32.18 24.16
C VAL A 240 22.36 32.65 23.70
N LEU A 241 21.83 32.14 22.58
CA LEU A 241 20.48 32.47 22.13
C LEU A 241 19.42 32.00 23.13
N ILE A 242 19.52 30.77 23.62
CA ILE A 242 18.60 30.21 24.63
C ILE A 242 18.61 31.05 25.91
N ALA A 243 19.76 31.58 26.31
CA ALA A 243 19.88 32.36 27.55
C ALA A 243 19.37 33.82 27.43
N ASN A 244 19.32 34.38 26.22
CA ASN A 244 19.10 35.83 26.03
C ASN A 244 17.87 36.19 25.19
N VAL A 245 17.28 35.25 24.44
CA VAL A 245 16.05 35.49 23.67
C VAL A 245 14.85 35.24 24.57
N ASP A 246 13.88 36.16 24.56
CA ASP A 246 12.65 35.98 25.31
C ASP A 246 11.81 34.84 24.71
N SER A 247 11.38 33.92 25.56
CA SER A 247 10.49 32.80 25.20
C SER A 247 9.21 33.26 24.48
N SER A 248 8.68 34.45 24.81
CA SER A 248 7.49 35.00 24.16
C SER A 248 7.70 35.28 22.67
N GLN A 249 8.93 35.62 22.27
CA GLN A 249 9.31 35.97 20.90
C GLN A 249 9.42 34.73 19.97
N VAL A 250 9.53 33.54 20.55
CA VAL A 250 9.69 32.27 19.81
C VAL A 250 8.38 31.47 19.79
N LEU A 251 7.45 31.74 20.71
CA LEU A 251 6.23 30.97 20.92
C LEU A 251 5.28 30.97 19.71
N ASP A 252 5.24 32.09 18.96
CA ASP A 252 4.39 32.25 17.78
C ASP A 252 4.90 31.47 16.54
N TYR A 253 6.10 30.88 16.62
CA TYR A 253 6.75 30.15 15.52
C TYR A 253 6.95 28.64 15.80
N LEU A 254 6.42 28.13 16.93
CA LEU A 254 6.40 26.71 17.30
C LEU A 254 5.05 26.07 16.96
#